data_AF-A0A834K773-F1
#
_entry.id   AF-A0A834K773-F1
#
_cell.length_a   1.000
_cell.length_b   1.000
_cell.length_c   1.000
_cell.angle_alpha   90.00
_cell.angle_beta   90.00
_cell.angle_gamma   90.00
#
_symmetry.space_group_name_H-M   'P 1'
#
loop_
_entity.id
_entity.type
_entity.pdbx_description
1 polymer ?
#
loop_
_entity_poly.entity_id
_entity_poly.type
_entity_poly.pdbx_seq_one_letter_code
_entity_poly.pdbx_strand_id
1 'polypeptide(L)'
;MFGIYQRVTAFTANGYDPLERTHSPVRNAKTLRNPEPPSLSPRSVSWVRRQENSEKMNLLTVGHLTYTGDPRYTIVFQYPDNWRLEIKRVNSSDEGQYECQISTHPPKFIRINLHINAPSVQIVDAAGQPLRDKYYEADSTIELLCVVRHIAMQVQYSVVQWLHGNRTLNYDTTRGGISVKTDLMEEGANSTLSIARVGPADSGNYTCMLTTMPDQPATVHVHVLNGENKIE
;
A
#
# COMPACT_ATOMS: atom_id res chain seq x y z
N MET A 1 3.77 -14.36 -13.06
CA MET A 1 3.12 -14.34 -11.74
C MET A 1 3.61 -13.09 -11.04
N PHE A 2 2.84 -12.00 -11.10
CA PHE A 2 3.28 -10.67 -10.69
C PHE A 2 3.28 -10.55 -9.17
N GLY A 3 4.43 -10.21 -8.59
CA GLY A 3 4.58 -9.94 -7.15
C GLY A 3 4.06 -8.55 -6.82
N ILE A 4 2.74 -8.41 -6.68
CA ILE A 4 2.15 -7.25 -6.00
C ILE A 4 2.75 -7.23 -4.58
N TYR A 5 3.07 -6.06 -4.03
CA TYR A 5 3.58 -6.00 -2.66
C TYR A 5 2.42 -6.21 -1.69
N GLN A 6 2.42 -7.35 -0.99
CA GLN A 6 1.29 -7.80 -0.20
C GLN A 6 1.59 -7.55 1.29
N ARG A 7 1.20 -6.38 1.78
CA ARG A 7 1.37 -6.01 3.19
C ARG A 7 0.66 -7.02 4.08
N VAL A 8 1.35 -7.50 5.12
CA VAL A 8 0.72 -8.18 6.25
C VAL A 8 -0.15 -7.13 6.95
N THR A 9 -1.44 -7.10 6.64
CA THR A 9 -2.37 -6.25 7.38
C THR A 9 -2.77 -6.98 8.64
N ALA A 10 -2.17 -6.57 9.77
CA ALA A 10 -2.50 -7.11 11.07
C ALA A 10 -3.54 -6.20 11.74
N PHE A 11 -4.72 -6.74 12.01
CA PHE A 11 -5.81 -5.96 12.59
C PHE A 11 -5.92 -6.19 14.10
N THR A 12 -5.90 -5.14 14.92
CA THR A 12 -5.90 -5.29 16.38
C THR A 12 -7.30 -5.19 16.96
N ALA A 13 -7.73 -6.21 17.70
CA ALA A 13 -8.82 -6.08 18.67
C ALA A 13 -8.21 -5.93 20.06
N ASN A 14 -8.51 -4.82 20.74
CA ASN A 14 -8.14 -4.65 22.16
C ASN A 14 -9.34 -5.09 23.01
N GLY A 15 -9.13 -6.03 23.93
CA GLY A 15 -10.16 -6.48 24.88
C GLY A 15 -10.46 -5.50 26.03
N TYR A 16 -9.86 -4.30 26.04
CA TYR A 16 -9.96 -3.33 27.13
C TYR A 16 -11.22 -2.46 27.00
N ASP A 17 -12.10 -2.48 28.00
CA ASP A 17 -13.26 -1.59 28.12
C ASP A 17 -12.85 -0.29 28.83
N PRO A 18 -12.96 0.90 28.21
CA PRO A 18 -12.60 2.17 28.85
C PRO A 18 -13.56 2.61 29.96
N LEU A 19 -14.74 1.98 30.10
CA LEU A 19 -15.82 2.45 30.98
C LEU A 19 -15.85 1.79 32.37
N GLU A 20 -14.98 0.83 32.69
CA GLU A 20 -14.82 0.31 34.05
C GLU A 20 -13.88 1.19 34.90
N ARG A 21 -14.31 2.42 35.19
CA ARG A 21 -13.85 3.15 36.39
C ARG A 21 -15.05 3.49 37.24
N THR A 22 -15.40 2.60 38.16
CA THR A 22 -16.30 2.94 39.28
C THR A 22 -15.65 2.60 40.62
N HIS A 23 -15.34 3.68 41.32
CA HIS A 23 -15.15 3.87 42.76
C HIS A 23 -15.29 2.64 43.68
N SER A 24 -14.22 2.37 44.45
CA SER A 24 -14.28 1.55 45.66
C SER A 24 -15.17 2.19 46.73
N PRO A 25 -16.18 1.47 47.29
CA PRO A 25 -16.74 1.81 48.58
C PRO A 25 -16.01 1.05 49.70
N VAL A 26 -15.86 1.75 50.81
CA VAL A 26 -15.31 1.25 52.08
C VAL A 26 -16.11 0.04 52.58
N ARG A 27 -15.39 -0.98 53.05
CA ARG A 27 -15.96 -2.19 53.68
C ARG A 27 -16.70 -1.84 54.97
N ASN A 28 -17.91 -2.39 55.15
CA ASN A 28 -18.40 -2.98 56.41
C ASN A 28 -19.79 -3.60 56.23
N ALA A 29 -19.84 -4.88 55.84
CA ALA A 29 -20.91 -5.84 56.16
C ALA A 29 -20.49 -7.24 55.67
N LYS A 30 -20.56 -8.26 56.53
CA LYS A 30 -20.45 -9.67 56.10
C LYS A 30 -21.75 -10.06 55.40
N THR A 31 -21.77 -9.94 54.08
CA THR A 31 -22.82 -10.55 53.25
C THR A 31 -22.29 -11.91 52.79
N LEU A 32 -22.93 -13.00 53.24
CA LEU A 32 -22.74 -14.32 52.64
C LEU A 32 -23.28 -14.23 51.21
N ARG A 33 -22.40 -14.00 50.24
CA ARG A 33 -22.73 -14.13 48.82
C ARG A 33 -22.75 -15.61 48.48
N ASN A 34 -23.84 -16.10 47.90
CA ASN A 34 -23.82 -17.37 47.18
C ASN A 34 -22.68 -17.34 46.16
N PRO A 35 -21.98 -18.46 45.88
CA PRO A 35 -21.06 -18.50 44.77
C PRO A 35 -21.85 -18.17 43.51
N GLU A 36 -21.56 -16.99 42.94
CA GLU A 36 -21.95 -16.67 41.57
C GLU A 36 -21.40 -17.81 40.69
N PRO A 37 -22.21 -18.37 39.77
CA PRO A 37 -21.68 -19.39 38.86
C PRO A 37 -20.44 -18.80 38.19
N PRO A 38 -19.33 -19.56 38.09
CA PRO A 38 -18.14 -19.05 37.42
C PRO A 38 -18.56 -18.61 36.02
N SER A 39 -18.49 -17.30 35.74
CA SER A 39 -18.66 -16.74 34.40
C SER A 39 -17.41 -17.07 33.59
N LEU A 40 -17.15 -18.35 33.38
CA LEU A 40 -15.99 -18.89 32.68
C LEU A 40 -16.43 -19.44 31.33
N SER A 41 -16.75 -18.54 30.40
CA SER A 41 -16.21 -18.70 29.06
C SER A 41 -15.18 -17.59 28.90
N PRO A 42 -13.88 -17.87 28.67
CA PRO A 42 -12.96 -16.82 28.26
C PRO A 42 -13.58 -16.11 27.06
N ARG A 43 -13.67 -14.77 27.11
CA ARG A 43 -14.23 -13.97 26.01
C ARG A 43 -13.49 -14.39 24.73
N SER A 44 -14.21 -15.02 23.81
CA SER A 44 -13.62 -15.53 22.57
C SER A 44 -13.63 -14.43 21.53
N VAL A 45 -12.56 -14.35 20.75
CA VAL A 45 -12.42 -13.42 19.64
C VAL A 45 -12.57 -14.20 18.33
N SER A 46 -13.42 -13.75 17.43
CA SER A 46 -13.61 -14.36 16.12
C SER A 46 -13.46 -13.35 14.99
N TRP A 47 -12.84 -13.79 13.90
CA TRP A 47 -12.73 -13.01 12.67
C TRP A 47 -13.68 -13.55 11.62
N VAL A 48 -14.43 -12.64 10.99
CA VAL A 48 -15.34 -12.96 9.89
C VAL A 48 -15.06 -12.05 8.70
N ARG A 49 -15.15 -12.59 7.49
CA ARG A 49 -15.14 -11.80 6.25
C ARG A 49 -16.57 -11.65 5.77
N ARG A 50 -16.99 -10.41 5.53
CA ARG A 50 -18.29 -10.11 4.92
C ARG A 50 -18.13 -10.09 3.41
N GLN A 51 -19.04 -10.74 2.72
CA GLN A 51 -19.11 -10.62 1.27
C GLN A 51 -19.76 -9.29 0.91
N GLU A 52 -19.20 -8.60 -0.08
CA GLU A 52 -19.72 -7.32 -0.54
C GLU A 52 -21.19 -7.48 -0.97
N ASN A 53 -22.07 -6.61 -0.47
CA ASN A 53 -23.51 -6.58 -0.77
C ASN A 53 -24.30 -7.84 -0.37
N SER A 54 -23.80 -8.65 0.58
CA SER A 54 -24.52 -9.79 1.14
C SER A 54 -24.55 -9.78 2.67
N GLU A 55 -25.61 -10.32 3.26
CA GLU A 55 -25.63 -10.67 4.69
C GLU A 55 -24.75 -11.89 5.00
N LYS A 56 -24.24 -12.57 3.97
CA LYS A 56 -23.37 -13.74 4.11
C LYS A 56 -22.04 -13.36 4.77
N MET A 57 -21.80 -13.97 5.93
CA MET A 57 -20.55 -13.88 6.67
C MET A 57 -19.80 -15.21 6.54
N ASN A 58 -18.52 -15.13 6.18
CA ASN A 58 -17.64 -16.29 6.18
C ASN A 58 -16.78 -16.25 7.44
N LEU A 59 -16.95 -17.23 8.32
CA LEU A 59 -16.12 -17.38 9.51
C LEU A 59 -14.69 -17.72 9.11
N LEU A 60 -13.74 -16.87 9.49
CA LEU A 60 -12.33 -17.09 9.23
C LEU A 60 -11.70 -17.85 10.39
N THR A 61 -11.86 -17.34 11.61
CA THR A 61 -11.21 -17.88 12.82
C THR A 61 -12.05 -17.69 14.07
N VAL A 62 -11.84 -18.54 15.08
CA VAL A 62 -12.34 -18.38 16.45
C VAL A 62 -11.18 -18.71 17.40
N GLY A 63 -10.75 -17.72 18.17
CA GLY A 63 -9.52 -17.79 18.96
C GLY A 63 -8.34 -18.15 18.04
N HIS A 64 -7.64 -19.24 18.37
CA HIS A 64 -6.52 -19.75 17.59
C HIS A 64 -6.92 -20.72 16.46
N LEU A 65 -8.20 -21.09 16.36
CA LEU A 65 -8.68 -22.06 15.38
C LEU A 65 -9.06 -21.37 14.07
N THR A 66 -8.52 -21.85 12.95
CA THR A 66 -8.86 -21.39 11.60
C THR A 66 -9.97 -22.26 10.99
N TYR A 67 -11.04 -21.63 10.53
CA TYR A 67 -12.21 -22.27 9.91
C TYR A 67 -12.26 -22.11 8.39
N THR A 68 -11.59 -21.09 7.84
CA THR A 68 -11.44 -20.93 6.40
C THR A 68 -10.54 -22.01 5.81
N GLY A 69 -10.86 -22.47 4.59
CA GLY A 69 -10.01 -23.40 3.83
C GLY A 69 -8.80 -22.74 3.18
N ASP A 70 -8.68 -21.41 3.22
CA ASP A 70 -7.53 -20.69 2.68
C ASP A 70 -6.39 -20.62 3.73
N PRO A 71 -5.25 -21.31 3.51
CA PRO A 71 -4.16 -21.40 4.49
C PRO A 71 -3.40 -20.08 4.67
N ARG A 72 -3.71 -19.05 3.88
CA ARG A 72 -3.10 -17.72 4.00
C ARG A 72 -3.57 -16.96 5.23
N TYR A 73 -4.77 -17.27 5.74
CA TYR A 73 -5.34 -16.64 6.91
C TYR A 73 -4.79 -17.29 8.19
N THR A 74 -4.15 -16.49 9.03
CA THR A 74 -3.54 -16.94 10.28
C THR A 74 -3.84 -15.96 11.40
N ILE A 75 -3.72 -16.41 12.65
CA ILE A 75 -3.90 -15.56 13.84
C ILE A 75 -2.57 -15.38 14.54
N VAL A 76 -2.22 -14.12 14.76
CA VAL A 76 -1.06 -13.71 15.55
C VAL A 76 -1.58 -13.10 16.85
N PHE A 77 -1.33 -13.77 17.96
CA PHE A 77 -1.64 -13.27 19.29
C PHE A 77 -0.43 -12.51 19.84
N GLN A 78 -0.63 -11.26 20.27
CA GLN A 78 0.36 -10.49 21.01
C GLN A 78 -0.19 -10.15 22.39
N TYR A 79 0.54 -10.56 23.43
CA TYR A 79 0.17 -10.24 24.80
C TYR A 79 0.36 -8.73 25.08
N PRO A 80 -0.54 -8.07 25.83
CA PRO A 80 -1.83 -8.58 26.33
C PRO A 80 -2.99 -8.39 25.32
N ASP A 81 -3.84 -9.41 25.20
CA ASP A 81 -5.15 -9.40 24.51
C ASP A 81 -5.23 -8.85 23.09
N ASN A 82 -4.14 -8.90 22.31
CA ASN A 82 -4.10 -8.40 20.94
C ASN A 82 -4.22 -9.56 19.94
N TRP A 83 -5.43 -9.75 19.41
CA TRP A 83 -5.74 -10.80 18.44
C TRP A 83 -5.69 -10.22 17.03
N ARG A 84 -4.65 -10.58 16.26
CA ARG A 84 -4.46 -10.09 14.90
C ARG A 84 -4.71 -11.15 13.84
N LEU A 85 -5.63 -10.85 12.93
CA LEU A 85 -5.74 -11.60 11.68
C LEU A 85 -4.59 -11.17 10.75
N GLU A 86 -3.81 -12.12 10.29
CA GLU A 86 -2.75 -11.95 9.30
C GLU A 86 -3.15 -12.72 8.03
N ILE A 87 -3.14 -12.03 6.89
CA ILE A 87 -3.36 -12.64 5.58
C ILE A 87 -2.02 -12.63 4.85
N LYS A 88 -1.45 -13.82 4.63
CA LYS A 88 -0.21 -13.97 3.87
C LYS A 88 -0.51 -13.86 2.38
N ARG A 89 0.37 -13.19 1.65
CA ARG A 89 0.25 -13.07 0.19
C ARG A 89 -1.11 -12.53 -0.28
N VAL A 90 -1.51 -11.37 0.26
CA VAL A 90 -2.75 -10.62 -0.02
C VAL A 90 -2.89 -10.20 -1.49
N ASN A 91 -3.91 -10.68 -2.19
CA ASN A 91 -4.19 -10.31 -3.59
C ASN A 91 -5.50 -9.51 -3.70
N SER A 92 -5.78 -8.88 -4.84
CA SER A 92 -6.97 -8.03 -5.02
C SER A 92 -8.30 -8.68 -4.63
N SER A 93 -8.42 -10.00 -4.70
CA SER A 93 -9.63 -10.71 -4.25
C SER A 93 -9.80 -10.79 -2.73
N ASP A 94 -8.81 -10.37 -1.94
CA ASP A 94 -8.90 -10.27 -0.48
C ASP A 94 -9.47 -8.92 -0.02
N GLU A 95 -9.59 -7.95 -0.92
CA GLU A 95 -10.25 -6.67 -0.66
C GLU A 95 -11.67 -6.89 -0.11
N GLY A 96 -12.08 -6.05 0.83
CA GLY A 96 -13.42 -6.07 1.41
C GLY A 96 -13.45 -5.84 2.91
N GLN A 97 -14.62 -6.12 3.50
CA GLN A 97 -14.88 -5.84 4.91
C GLN A 97 -14.63 -7.07 5.80
N TYR A 98 -13.77 -6.88 6.79
CA TYR A 98 -13.46 -7.82 7.85
C TYR A 98 -14.07 -7.33 9.16
N GLU A 99 -14.55 -8.24 9.96
CA GLU A 99 -15.15 -7.92 11.25
C GLU A 99 -14.52 -8.81 12.32
N CYS A 100 -14.07 -8.18 13.40
CA CYS A 100 -13.64 -8.88 14.60
C CYS A 100 -14.76 -8.78 15.63
N GLN A 101 -15.20 -9.93 16.13
CA GLN A 101 -16.28 -10.05 17.10
C GLN A 101 -15.76 -10.60 18.42
N ILE A 102 -16.29 -10.10 19.53
CA ILE A 102 -16.03 -10.57 20.88
C ILE A 102 -17.32 -11.21 21.40
N SER A 103 -17.23 -12.42 21.94
CA SER A 103 -18.36 -13.15 22.51
C SER A 103 -18.83 -12.57 23.86
N THR A 104 -19.18 -11.29 23.89
CA THR A 104 -19.88 -10.63 24.99
C THR A 104 -21.39 -10.65 24.77
N HIS A 105 -22.16 -10.33 25.80
CA HIS A 105 -23.59 -10.09 25.68
C HIS A 105 -23.91 -8.64 26.10
N PRO A 106 -24.28 -7.74 25.17
CA PRO A 106 -24.40 -7.97 23.72
C PRO A 106 -23.03 -8.14 23.03
N PRO A 107 -22.96 -8.79 21.84
CA PRO A 107 -21.71 -8.96 21.10
C PRO A 107 -21.11 -7.62 20.72
N LYS A 108 -19.83 -7.43 21.06
CA LYS A 108 -19.05 -6.26 20.63
C LYS A 108 -18.28 -6.61 19.37
N PHE A 109 -18.18 -5.69 18.43
CA PHE A 109 -17.42 -5.91 17.20
C PHE A 109 -16.75 -4.64 16.67
N ILE A 110 -15.70 -4.81 15.88
CA ILE A 110 -15.07 -3.76 15.09
C ILE A 110 -15.05 -4.19 13.62
N ARG A 111 -15.28 -3.25 12.71
CA ARG A 111 -15.25 -3.47 11.26
C ARG A 111 -14.07 -2.76 10.64
N ILE A 112 -13.45 -3.42 9.66
CA ILE A 112 -12.26 -2.93 9.00
C ILE A 112 -12.37 -3.21 7.51
N ASN A 113 -12.17 -2.18 6.70
CA ASN A 113 -12.14 -2.31 5.25
C ASN A 113 -10.69 -2.48 4.81
N LEU A 114 -10.37 -3.64 4.27
CA LEU A 114 -9.07 -3.89 3.63
C LEU A 114 -9.16 -3.39 2.19
N HIS A 115 -8.38 -2.37 1.85
CA HIS A 115 -8.21 -1.89 0.47
C HIS A 115 -6.83 -2.28 -0.04
N ILE A 116 -6.73 -2.77 -1.28
CA ILE A 116 -5.47 -3.21 -1.87
C ILE A 116 -5.13 -2.28 -3.02
N ASN A 117 -4.04 -1.54 -2.85
CA ASN A 117 -3.62 -0.60 -3.89
C ASN A 117 -3.09 -1.36 -5.10
N ALA A 118 -3.56 -0.99 -6.28
CA ALA A 118 -3.03 -1.50 -7.54
C ALA A 118 -1.59 -0.97 -7.75
N PRO A 119 -0.70 -1.77 -8.37
CA PRO A 119 0.58 -1.29 -8.86
C PRO A 119 0.41 -0.02 -9.70
N SER A 120 1.30 0.96 -9.52
CA SER A 120 1.26 2.20 -10.28
C SER A 120 2.64 2.64 -10.73
N VAL A 121 2.70 3.20 -11.93
CA VAL A 121 3.87 3.86 -12.53
C VAL A 121 3.41 5.25 -12.93
N GLN A 122 4.07 6.29 -12.44
CA GLN A 122 3.71 7.68 -12.72
C GLN A 122 4.95 8.55 -12.86
N ILE A 123 4.92 9.51 -13.78
CA ILE A 123 5.89 10.61 -13.79
C ILE A 123 5.23 11.76 -13.05
N VAL A 124 5.91 12.32 -12.05
CA VAL A 124 5.32 13.29 -11.11
C VAL A 124 6.05 14.62 -11.10
N ASP A 125 5.35 15.66 -10.68
CA ASP A 125 5.93 16.97 -10.38
C ASP A 125 6.53 17.05 -8.96
N ALA A 126 6.99 18.23 -8.56
CA ALA A 126 7.57 18.47 -7.24
C ALA A 126 6.55 18.30 -6.09
N ALA A 127 5.25 18.40 -6.36
CA ALA A 127 4.17 18.16 -5.40
C ALA A 127 3.69 16.69 -5.40
N GLY A 128 4.29 15.83 -6.23
CA GLY A 128 3.93 14.42 -6.37
C GLY A 128 2.67 14.18 -7.21
N GLN A 129 2.21 15.17 -7.97
CA GLN A 129 1.05 15.03 -8.86
C GLN A 129 1.45 14.49 -10.23
N PRO A 130 0.58 13.70 -10.91
CA PRO A 130 0.86 13.19 -12.26
C PRO A 130 1.13 14.32 -13.26
N LEU A 131 2.26 14.22 -13.94
CA LEU A 131 2.75 15.22 -14.88
C LEU A 131 2.37 14.84 -16.30
N ARG A 132 1.66 15.72 -17.02
CA ARG A 132 1.29 15.53 -18.43
C ARG A 132 2.20 16.28 -19.39
N ASP A 133 2.51 17.53 -19.04
CA ASP A 133 3.35 18.43 -19.84
C ASP A 133 4.41 19.08 -18.95
N LYS A 134 5.62 19.27 -19.48
CA LYS A 134 6.67 20.03 -18.82
C LYS A 134 7.47 20.85 -19.82
N TYR A 135 7.85 22.05 -19.40
CA TYR A 135 8.52 23.04 -20.23
C TYR A 135 9.92 23.29 -19.69
N TYR A 136 10.89 23.38 -20.59
CA TYR A 136 12.29 23.66 -20.32
C TYR A 136 12.81 24.69 -21.31
N GLU A 137 13.77 25.50 -20.87
CA GLU A 137 14.50 26.39 -21.78
C GLU A 137 15.62 25.62 -22.48
N ALA A 138 15.99 26.06 -23.68
CA ALA A 138 17.19 25.58 -24.35
C ALA A 138 18.44 25.78 -23.47
N ASP A 139 19.42 24.89 -23.61
CA ASP A 139 20.63 24.79 -22.80
C ASP A 139 20.43 24.47 -21.31
N SER A 140 19.18 24.31 -20.85
CA SER A 140 18.88 23.87 -19.48
C SER A 140 19.05 22.34 -19.31
N THR A 141 18.58 21.81 -18.18
CA THR A 141 18.61 20.38 -17.86
C THR A 141 17.19 19.87 -17.65
N ILE A 142 16.77 18.88 -18.46
CA ILE A 142 15.55 18.12 -18.19
C ILE A 142 15.78 17.27 -16.94
N GLU A 143 14.81 17.28 -16.04
CA GLU A 143 14.79 16.44 -14.84
C GLU A 143 13.38 15.92 -14.60
N LEU A 144 13.20 14.61 -14.79
CA LEU A 144 11.92 13.92 -14.66
C LEU A 144 12.03 12.84 -13.59
N LEU A 145 11.07 12.83 -12.66
CA LEU A 145 10.96 11.83 -11.62
C LEU A 145 9.83 10.85 -11.96
N CYS A 146 10.20 9.59 -12.11
CA CYS A 146 9.27 8.48 -12.20
C CYS A 146 9.17 7.76 -10.86
N VAL A 147 7.93 7.48 -10.48
CA VAL A 147 7.53 6.91 -9.21
C VAL A 147 6.77 5.62 -9.50
N VAL A 148 7.32 4.51 -9.03
CA VAL A 148 6.71 3.18 -9.08
C VAL A 148 6.27 2.81 -7.67
N ARG A 149 5.02 2.38 -7.48
CA ARG A 149 4.44 2.03 -6.18
C ARG A 149 3.63 0.75 -6.21
N HIS A 150 3.44 0.16 -5.02
CA HIS A 150 2.54 -0.99 -4.76
C HIS A 150 2.92 -2.26 -5.53
N ILE A 151 4.20 -2.41 -5.84
CA ILE A 151 4.77 -3.60 -6.48
C ILE A 151 6.05 -3.99 -5.76
N ALA A 152 6.25 -5.30 -5.57
CA ALA A 152 7.46 -5.82 -4.96
C ALA A 152 8.59 -5.77 -5.99
N MET A 153 9.63 -5.00 -5.70
CA MET A 153 10.81 -4.94 -6.57
C MET A 153 11.75 -6.10 -6.27
N GLN A 154 12.11 -6.86 -7.29
CA GLN A 154 13.15 -7.87 -7.20
C GLN A 154 14.40 -7.32 -7.90
N VAL A 155 15.46 -7.06 -7.13
CA VAL A 155 16.70 -6.43 -7.62
C VAL A 155 17.26 -7.12 -8.86
N GLN A 156 17.08 -8.44 -9.00
CA GLN A 156 17.58 -9.22 -10.12
C GLN A 156 16.79 -9.06 -11.45
N TYR A 157 15.51 -8.63 -11.42
CA TYR A 157 14.66 -8.60 -12.64
C TYR A 157 13.87 -7.30 -12.84
N SER A 158 13.66 -6.52 -11.79
CA SER A 158 12.85 -5.30 -11.85
C SER A 158 13.71 -4.12 -12.28
N VAL A 159 13.50 -3.65 -13.52
CA VAL A 159 14.24 -2.52 -14.10
C VAL A 159 13.25 -1.43 -14.51
N VAL A 160 13.53 -0.19 -14.10
CA VAL A 160 12.78 0.99 -14.55
C VAL A 160 13.45 1.52 -15.82
N GLN A 161 12.72 1.52 -16.94
CA GLN A 161 13.20 1.95 -18.24
C GLN A 161 12.63 3.32 -18.60
N TRP A 162 13.51 4.19 -19.11
CA TRP A 162 13.17 5.48 -19.68
C TRP A 162 13.33 5.43 -21.20
N LEU A 163 12.34 5.96 -21.90
CA LEU A 163 12.31 6.05 -23.36
C LEU A 163 12.00 7.48 -23.79
N HIS A 164 12.59 7.89 -24.91
CA HIS A 164 12.19 9.07 -25.67
C HIS A 164 11.75 8.60 -27.06
N GLY A 165 10.45 8.62 -27.31
CA GLY A 165 9.85 7.86 -28.43
C GLY A 165 10.18 6.36 -28.31
N ASN A 166 10.88 5.81 -29.31
CA ASN A 166 11.30 4.40 -29.33
C ASN A 166 12.75 4.18 -28.83
N ARG A 167 13.46 5.23 -28.42
CA ARG A 167 14.86 5.14 -28.00
C ARG A 167 14.96 4.97 -26.49
N THR A 168 15.60 3.90 -26.03
CA THR A 168 15.89 3.67 -24.61
C THR A 168 17.04 4.57 -24.14
N LEU A 169 16.82 5.30 -23.03
CA LEU A 169 17.76 6.30 -22.52
C LEU A 169 18.68 5.77 -21.40
N ASN A 170 18.33 4.67 -20.73
CA ASN A 170 19.06 4.14 -19.57
C ASN A 170 20.56 3.95 -19.78
N TYR A 171 20.97 3.62 -21.00
CA TYR A 171 22.35 3.33 -21.37
C TYR A 171 22.80 4.13 -22.60
N ASP A 172 22.06 5.18 -22.97
CA ASP A 172 22.37 5.98 -24.16
C ASP A 172 23.57 6.90 -23.89
N THR A 173 24.70 6.61 -24.55
CA THR A 173 25.93 7.40 -24.45
C THR A 173 26.19 8.27 -25.68
N THR A 174 25.28 8.31 -26.66
CA THR A 174 25.53 8.92 -27.99
C THR A 174 25.83 10.42 -27.94
N ARG A 175 25.09 11.17 -27.12
CA ARG A 175 25.24 12.63 -26.97
C ARG A 175 25.96 13.07 -25.69
N GLY A 176 26.10 12.17 -24.72
CA GLY A 176 26.55 12.50 -23.37
C GLY A 176 25.57 13.40 -22.59
N GLY A 177 25.71 13.46 -21.27
CA GLY A 177 24.85 14.28 -20.40
C GLY A 177 23.46 13.70 -20.11
N ILE A 178 23.17 12.47 -20.58
CA ILE A 178 22.04 11.67 -20.12
C ILE A 178 22.49 10.87 -18.89
N SER A 179 21.71 10.92 -17.83
CA SER A 179 21.89 10.12 -16.62
C SER A 179 20.55 9.59 -16.14
N VAL A 180 20.52 8.31 -15.80
CA VAL A 180 19.37 7.68 -15.15
C VAL A 180 19.83 7.16 -13.80
N LYS A 181 19.22 7.68 -12.73
CA LYS A 181 19.40 7.18 -11.38
C LYS A 181 18.13 6.45 -10.96
N THR A 182 18.26 5.24 -10.43
CA THR A 182 17.12 4.46 -9.93
C THR A 182 17.41 3.99 -8.52
N ASP A 183 16.59 4.47 -7.59
CA ASP A 183 16.59 4.05 -6.19
C ASP A 183 15.47 3.00 -6.02
N LEU A 184 15.89 1.73 -5.92
CA LEU A 184 15.00 0.61 -5.67
C LEU A 184 14.57 0.59 -4.21
N MET A 185 13.27 0.40 -3.99
CA MET A 185 12.65 0.32 -2.67
C MET A 185 11.91 -1.02 -2.54
N GLU A 186 11.51 -1.35 -1.32
CA GLU A 186 10.75 -2.58 -1.05
C GLU A 186 9.37 -2.58 -1.74
N GLU A 187 8.66 -1.44 -1.71
CA GLU A 187 7.32 -1.26 -2.30
C GLU A 187 7.31 -0.46 -3.62
N GLY A 188 8.38 -0.55 -4.41
CA GLY A 188 8.48 0.11 -5.71
C GLY A 188 9.84 0.77 -5.93
N ALA A 189 9.89 1.85 -6.68
CA ALA A 189 11.15 2.54 -6.99
C ALA A 189 10.93 4.02 -7.30
N ASN A 190 11.98 4.80 -7.13
CA ASN A 190 12.06 6.16 -7.65
C ASN A 190 13.17 6.20 -8.70
N SER A 191 12.86 6.65 -9.91
CA SER A 191 13.85 6.81 -10.96
C SER A 191 13.86 8.23 -11.50
N THR A 192 15.02 8.86 -11.48
CA THR A 192 15.23 10.21 -12.02
C THR A 192 15.98 10.11 -13.33
N LEU A 193 15.39 10.68 -14.39
CA LEU A 193 16.05 10.94 -15.66
C LEU A 193 16.54 12.38 -15.68
N SER A 194 17.82 12.58 -15.95
CA SER A 194 18.45 13.88 -16.13
C SER A 194 19.11 13.97 -17.51
N ILE A 195 18.85 15.06 -18.23
CA ILE A 195 19.43 15.30 -19.57
C ILE A 195 19.93 16.74 -19.61
N ALA A 196 21.24 16.93 -19.69
CA ALA A 196 21.87 18.25 -19.71
C ALA A 196 21.98 18.84 -21.13
N ARG A 197 22.05 20.18 -21.20
CA ARG A 197 22.22 20.96 -22.45
C ARG A 197 21.17 20.58 -23.48
N VAL A 198 19.91 20.81 -23.13
CA VAL A 198 18.77 20.38 -23.93
C VAL A 198 18.50 21.36 -25.07
N GLY A 199 18.13 20.83 -26.24
CA GLY A 199 17.73 21.64 -27.40
C GLY A 199 16.30 21.33 -27.84
N PRO A 200 15.75 22.07 -28.83
CA PRO A 200 14.41 21.80 -29.36
C PRO A 200 14.18 20.36 -29.82
N ALA A 201 15.24 19.69 -30.30
CA ALA A 201 15.23 18.28 -30.73
C ALA A 201 14.99 17.28 -29.57
N ASP A 202 15.18 17.71 -28.32
CA ASP A 202 14.89 16.91 -27.12
C ASP A 202 13.41 16.98 -26.73
N SER A 203 12.59 17.81 -27.38
CA SER A 203 11.15 17.83 -27.16
C SER A 203 10.51 16.51 -27.58
N GLY A 204 9.37 16.19 -26.98
CA GLY A 204 8.60 15.00 -27.32
C GLY A 204 8.20 14.16 -26.10
N ASN A 205 7.81 12.93 -26.37
CA ASN A 205 7.26 12.04 -25.34
C ASN A 205 8.38 11.29 -24.62
N TYR A 206 8.43 11.50 -23.31
CA TYR A 206 9.27 10.74 -22.39
C TYR A 206 8.40 9.74 -21.64
N THR A 207 8.76 8.47 -21.76
CA THR A 207 8.01 7.37 -21.17
C THR A 207 8.87 6.68 -20.12
N CYS A 208 8.30 6.49 -18.94
CA CYS A 208 8.85 5.63 -17.90
C CYS A 208 8.00 4.36 -17.81
N MET A 209 8.65 3.19 -17.79
CA MET A 209 7.96 1.92 -17.62
C MET A 209 8.77 0.96 -16.75
N LEU A 210 8.07 0.01 -16.12
CA LEU A 210 8.70 -1.07 -15.39
C LEU A 210 8.74 -2.31 -16.30
N THR A 211 9.89 -2.97 -16.44
CA THR A 211 10.05 -4.15 -17.33
C THR A 211 9.10 -5.30 -16.99
N THR A 212 8.71 -5.42 -15.73
CA THR A 212 7.77 -6.44 -15.26
C THR A 212 6.30 -6.04 -15.44
N MET A 213 6.01 -4.81 -15.87
CA MET A 213 4.66 -4.29 -16.17
C MET A 213 4.69 -3.36 -17.41
N PRO A 214 4.97 -3.90 -18.61
CA PRO A 214 5.10 -3.10 -19.82
C PRO A 214 3.79 -2.45 -20.27
N ASP A 215 2.64 -3.03 -19.91
CA ASP A 215 1.31 -2.56 -20.32
C ASP A 215 0.79 -1.35 -19.52
N GLN A 216 1.53 -0.89 -18.51
CA GLN A 216 1.18 0.27 -17.69
C GLN A 216 2.31 1.33 -17.64
N PRO A 217 2.70 1.90 -18.78
CA PRO A 217 3.71 2.95 -18.82
C PRO A 217 3.16 4.31 -18.40
N ALA A 218 4.02 5.18 -17.88
CA ALA A 218 3.73 6.59 -17.65
C ALA A 218 4.43 7.45 -18.71
N THR A 219 3.73 8.40 -19.31
CA THR A 219 4.29 9.28 -20.35
C THR A 219 4.02 10.74 -20.03
N VAL A 220 5.05 11.56 -20.23
CA VAL A 220 4.99 13.03 -20.15
C VAL A 220 5.45 13.61 -21.48
N HIS A 221 4.80 14.68 -21.92
CA HIS A 221 5.22 15.46 -23.08
C HIS A 221 6.12 16.62 -22.63
N VAL A 222 7.33 16.66 -23.18
CA VAL A 222 8.32 17.70 -22.84
C VAL A 222 8.44 18.68 -24.00
N HIS A 223 8.43 19.97 -23.66
CA HIS A 223 8.64 21.07 -24.58
C HIS A 223 9.93 21.79 -24.23
N VAL A 224 10.86 21.91 -25.20
CA VAL A 224 12.05 22.75 -25.05
C VAL A 224 11.89 24.03 -25.86
N LEU A 225 11.87 25.17 -25.17
CA LEU A 225 11.66 26.49 -25.73
C LEU A 225 13.00 27.16 -26.06
N ASN A 226 13.10 27.80 -27.21
CA ASN A 226 14.24 28.68 -27.52
C ASN A 226 13.98 30.06 -26.93
N GLY A 227 14.96 30.62 -26.22
CA GLY A 227 14.90 31.96 -25.63
C GLY A 227 14.89 33.13 -26.63
N GLU A 228 14.76 32.87 -27.94
CA GLU A 228 14.75 33.88 -29.00
C GLU A 228 13.37 33.98 -29.66
N ASN A 229 12.44 34.60 -28.95
CA ASN A 229 11.33 35.35 -29.54
C ASN A 229 11.07 36.59 -28.66
N LYS A 230 12.07 37.47 -28.58
CA LYS A 230 11.80 38.89 -28.29
C LYS A 230 11.31 39.48 -29.60
N ILE A 231 9.99 39.60 -29.73
CA ILE A 231 9.36 40.40 -30.79
C ILE A 231 9.86 41.84 -30.57
N GLU A 232 10.59 42.34 -31.55
CA GLU A 232 11.04 43.73 -31.68
C GLU A 232 9.87 44.70 -31.83
#